data_AF-A0A947GIA1-F1
#
_entry.id   AF-A0A947GIA1-F1
#
_cell.length_a   1.000
_cell.length_b   1.000
_cell.length_c   1.000
_cell.angle_alpha   90.00
_cell.angle_beta   90.00
_cell.angle_gamma   90.00
#
_symmetry.space_group_name_H-M   'P 1'
#
loop_
_entity.id
_entity.type
_entity.pdbx_description
1 polymer ?
#
loop_
_entity_poly.entity_id
_entity_poly.type
_entity_poly.pdbx_seq_one_letter_code
_entity_poly.pdbx_strand_id
1 'polypeptide(L)'
;MELTDFPAVQSLPTVLPKPRFQLGESVRWAVVTEPDFGQIVGIFYTEGDHNQVSGIYYLVLLDAQSPSHGICTQDMALEVDLEQWHPA
;
A
#
# COMPACT_ATOMS: atom_id res chain seq x y z
N MET A 1 -2.62 -32.12 -19.13
CA MET A 1 -2.10 -30.87 -18.55
C MET A 1 -1.77 -31.21 -17.11
N GLU A 2 -0.50 -31.55 -16.86
CA GLU A 2 -0.01 -31.88 -15.52
C GLU A 2 0.10 -30.56 -14.72
N LEU A 3 -0.30 -30.57 -13.46
CA LEU A 3 -0.25 -29.41 -12.54
C LEU A 3 1.19 -29.04 -12.09
N THR A 4 2.21 -29.45 -12.84
CA THR A 4 3.62 -29.40 -12.41
C THR A 4 4.40 -28.19 -12.90
N ASP A 5 3.82 -27.34 -13.75
CA ASP A 5 4.52 -26.17 -14.33
C ASP A 5 4.24 -24.86 -13.58
N PHE A 6 3.94 -24.92 -12.28
CA PHE A 6 4.04 -23.71 -11.47
C PHE A 6 5.51 -23.42 -11.23
N PRO A 7 6.01 -22.21 -11.57
CA PRO A 7 7.37 -21.83 -11.19
C PRO A 7 7.52 -22.07 -9.69
N ALA A 8 8.68 -22.58 -9.28
CA ALA A 8 8.99 -22.78 -7.88
C ALA A 8 8.60 -21.51 -7.12
N VAL A 9 7.66 -21.63 -6.18
CA VAL A 9 7.24 -20.50 -5.34
C VAL A 9 8.52 -19.90 -4.78
N GLN A 10 8.86 -18.69 -5.23
CA GLN A 10 9.93 -17.94 -4.60
C GLN A 10 9.58 -17.91 -3.12
N SER A 11 10.47 -18.44 -2.29
CA SER A 11 10.18 -18.64 -0.88
C SER A 11 9.96 -17.27 -0.26
N LEU A 12 8.72 -16.98 0.14
CA LEU A 12 8.40 -15.79 0.93
C LEU A 12 9.40 -15.70 2.09
N PRO A 13 9.87 -14.49 2.44
CA PRO A 13 10.84 -14.35 3.50
C PRO A 13 10.26 -14.88 4.80
N THR A 14 11.07 -15.65 5.55
CA THR A 14 10.67 -16.25 6.83
C THR A 14 10.26 -15.19 7.86
N VAL A 15 10.72 -13.95 7.68
CA VAL A 15 10.36 -12.78 8.48
C VAL A 15 9.96 -11.67 7.52
N LEU A 16 8.68 -11.28 7.56
CA LEU A 16 8.21 -10.10 6.84
C LEU A 16 8.66 -8.82 7.56
N PRO A 17 8.95 -7.74 6.81
CA PRO A 17 9.18 -6.44 7.42
C PRO A 17 7.95 -6.01 8.23
N LYS A 18 8.19 -5.29 9.33
CA LYS A 18 7.11 -4.76 10.17
C LYS A 18 6.50 -3.53 9.48
N PRO A 19 5.18 -3.49 9.25
CA PRO A 19 4.51 -2.30 8.72
C PRO A 19 4.69 -1.10 9.66
N ARG A 20 5.06 0.05 9.08
CA ARG A 20 5.08 1.35 9.77
C ARG A 20 3.68 1.79 10.16
N PHE A 21 2.69 1.57 9.30
CA PHE A 21 1.29 1.94 9.53
C PHE A 21 0.43 0.70 9.79
N GLN A 22 -0.65 0.88 10.54
CA GLN A 22 -1.62 -0.15 10.91
C GLN A 22 -2.98 0.11 10.28
N LEU A 23 -3.81 -0.93 10.18
CA LEU A 23 -5.19 -0.81 9.72
C LEU A 23 -5.94 0.23 10.57
N GLY A 24 -6.69 1.12 9.90
CA GLY A 24 -7.44 2.21 10.50
C GLY A 24 -6.63 3.48 10.78
N GLU A 25 -5.29 3.44 10.68
CA GLU A 25 -4.50 4.67 10.80
C GLU A 25 -4.76 5.60 9.61
N SER A 26 -4.77 6.90 9.92
CA SER A 26 -4.94 7.96 8.92
C SER A 26 -3.58 8.38 8.38
N VAL A 27 -3.49 8.44 7.06
CA VAL A 27 -2.26 8.76 6.33
C VAL A 27 -2.55 9.77 5.22
N ARG A 28 -1.49 10.39 4.71
CA ARG A 28 -1.52 11.19 3.49
C ARG A 28 -0.28 10.96 2.64
N TRP A 29 -0.37 11.28 1.36
CA TRP A 29 0.79 11.24 0.47
C TRP A 29 1.75 12.38 0.82
N ALA A 30 3.04 12.06 1.02
CA ALA A 30 4.02 13.00 1.57
C ALA A 30 4.57 14.02 0.54
N VAL A 31 4.49 13.72 -0.77
CA VAL A 31 5.25 14.43 -1.81
C VAL A 31 4.36 15.00 -2.93
N VAL A 32 3.26 15.67 -2.56
CA VAL A 32 2.37 16.37 -3.51
C VAL A 32 1.78 17.63 -2.89
N THR A 33 1.49 18.65 -3.71
CA THR A 33 1.00 19.97 -3.26
C THR A 33 -0.39 19.92 -2.62
N GLU A 34 -1.25 19.05 -3.14
CA GLU A 34 -2.60 18.77 -2.62
C GLU A 34 -2.66 17.26 -2.34
N PRO A 35 -2.17 16.81 -1.17
CA PRO A 35 -2.05 15.40 -0.90
C PRO A 35 -3.39 14.74 -0.73
N ASP A 36 -3.55 13.61 -1.41
CA ASP A 36 -4.57 12.66 -1.05
C ASP A 36 -4.34 12.14 0.37
N PHE A 37 -5.42 11.80 1.04
CA PHE A 37 -5.41 11.32 2.40
C PHE A 37 -6.58 10.38 2.65
N GLY A 38 -6.41 9.53 3.65
CA GLY A 38 -7.39 8.49 3.93
C GLY A 38 -6.93 7.55 5.03
N GLN A 39 -7.58 6.39 5.10
CA GLN A 39 -7.32 5.38 6.12
C GLN A 39 -6.74 4.11 5.50
N ILE A 40 -5.78 3.50 6.21
CA ILE A 40 -5.23 2.21 5.82
C ILE A 40 -6.31 1.12 5.97
N VAL A 41 -6.66 0.45 4.88
CA VAL A 41 -7.64 -0.65 4.86
C VAL A 41 -7.05 -1.99 4.38
N GLY A 42 -5.80 -1.99 3.90
CA GLY A 42 -5.08 -3.20 3.54
C GLY A 42 -3.57 -3.02 3.66
N ILE A 43 -2.87 -4.10 4.01
CA ILE A 43 -1.42 -4.16 4.12
C ILE A 43 -0.96 -5.43 3.41
N PHE A 44 -0.07 -5.27 2.43
CA PHE A 44 0.40 -6.36 1.58
C PHE A 44 1.91 -6.33 1.53
N TYR A 45 2.53 -7.51 1.59
CA TYR A 45 3.93 -7.64 1.22
C TYR A 45 4.00 -8.09 -0.24
N THR A 46 4.74 -7.36 -1.05
CA THR A 46 4.99 -7.74 -2.44
C THR A 46 6.46 -8.05 -2.63
N GLU A 47 6.73 -9.16 -3.31
CA GLU A 47 8.02 -9.47 -3.91
C GLU A 47 7.80 -9.56 -5.42
N GLY A 48 8.69 -8.97 -6.22
CA GLY A 48 8.60 -9.21 -7.65
C GLY A 48 9.66 -8.53 -8.50
N ASP A 49 10.21 -9.33 -9.41
CA ASP A 49 10.96 -8.90 -10.59
C ASP A 49 10.11 -8.04 -11.56
N HIS A 50 8.76 -8.07 -11.45
CA HIS A 50 7.83 -7.37 -12.35
C HIS A 50 7.28 -6.03 -11.84
N ASN A 51 7.12 -5.85 -10.52
CA ASN A 51 6.69 -4.56 -9.93
C ASN A 51 7.87 -3.64 -9.58
N GLN A 52 9.11 -4.07 -9.81
CA GLN A 52 10.38 -3.40 -9.51
C GLN A 52 10.58 -2.91 -8.05
N VAL A 53 9.58 -3.06 -7.19
CA VAL A 53 9.66 -2.68 -5.78
C VAL A 53 9.15 -3.82 -4.91
N SER A 54 10.10 -4.40 -4.16
CA SER A 54 9.78 -5.31 -3.06
C SER A 54 9.56 -4.49 -1.80
N GLY A 55 8.50 -4.77 -1.05
CA GLY A 55 8.22 -4.02 0.17
C GLY A 55 6.77 -4.13 0.65
N ILE A 56 6.46 -3.28 1.63
CA ILE A 56 5.11 -3.15 2.18
C ILE A 56 4.35 -2.14 1.33
N TYR A 57 3.22 -2.60 0.81
CA TYR A 57 2.22 -1.78 0.15
C TYR A 57 1.00 -1.63 1.05
N TYR A 58 0.40 -0.45 0.97
CA TYR A 58 -0.82 -0.10 1.67
C TYR A 58 -1.94 0.14 0.67
N LEU A 59 -3.14 -0.37 0.96
CA LEU A 59 -4.37 0.09 0.32
C LEU A 59 -4.99 1.14 1.22
N VAL A 60 -5.15 2.34 0.69
CA VAL A 60 -5.72 3.49 1.39
C VAL A 60 -7.12 3.73 0.88
N LEU A 61 -8.11 3.77 1.78
CA LEU A 61 -9.46 4.26 1.49
C LEU A 61 -9.42 5.78 1.59
N LEU A 62 -9.59 6.46 0.47
CA LEU A 62 -9.52 7.92 0.42
C LEU A 62 -10.71 8.54 1.14
N ASP A 63 -10.45 9.58 1.94
CA ASP A 63 -11.51 10.38 2.55
C ASP A 63 -12.34 11.08 1.47
N ALA A 64 -13.62 11.33 1.75
CA ALA A 64 -14.51 12.03 0.81
C ALA A 64 -14.04 13.45 0.45
N GLN A 65 -13.19 14.06 1.30
CA GLN A 65 -12.57 15.37 1.07
C GLN A 65 -11.19 15.27 0.42
N SER A 66 -10.68 14.07 0.15
CA SER A 66 -9.41 13.87 -0.56
C SER A 66 -9.53 14.39 -2.00
N PRO A 67 -8.54 15.13 -2.53
CA PRO A 67 -8.58 15.71 -3.87
C PRO A 67 -9.01 14.73 -4.98
N SER A 68 -8.51 13.50 -4.94
CA SER A 68 -8.78 12.47 -5.95
C SER A 68 -10.00 11.60 -5.66
N HIS A 69 -10.73 11.81 -4.55
CA HIS A 69 -11.86 10.94 -4.17
C HIS A 69 -12.93 10.82 -5.27
N GLY A 70 -13.16 11.91 -6.01
CA GLY A 70 -14.11 11.92 -7.13
C GLY A 70 -13.70 11.06 -8.33
N ILE A 71 -12.43 10.64 -8.39
CA ILE A 71 -11.83 9.84 -9.47
C ILE A 71 -11.64 8.39 -9.01
N CYS A 72 -11.10 8.18 -7.80
CA CYS A 72 -10.92 6.88 -7.18
C CYS A 72 -11.27 6.96 -5.69
N THR A 73 -11.87 5.90 -5.15
CA THR A 73 -12.18 5.82 -3.71
C THR A 73 -11.08 5.12 -2.93
N GLN A 74 -10.17 4.42 -3.61
CA GLN A 74 -9.07 3.68 -3.03
C GLN A 74 -7.84 3.81 -3.92
N ASP A 75 -6.67 3.89 -3.31
CA ASP A 75 -5.39 3.90 -4.02
C ASP A 75 -4.34 3.09 -3.25
N MET A 76 -3.33 2.61 -3.97
CA MET A 76 -2.22 1.85 -3.41
C MET A 76 -0.96 2.70 -3.33
N ALA A 77 -0.26 2.62 -2.21
CA ALA A 77 0.98 3.35 -1.99
C ALA A 77 2.05 2.48 -1.34
N LEU A 78 3.31 2.80 -1.64
CA LEU A 78 4.44 2.25 -0.87
C LEU A 78 4.51 2.94 0.50
N GLU A 79 5.13 2.25 1.46
CA GLU A 79 5.37 2.80 2.79
C GLU A 79 6.09 4.16 2.78
N VAL A 80 7.00 4.37 1.82
CA VAL A 80 7.81 5.59 1.71
C VAL A 80 7.02 6.80 1.19
N ASP A 81 5.93 6.56 0.48
CA ASP A 81 5.11 7.62 -0.10
C ASP A 81 4.14 8.25 0.91
N LEU A 82 3.98 7.60 2.07
CA LEU A 82 2.99 7.94 3.08
C LEU A 82 3.63 8.55 4.34
N GLU A 83 2.89 9.47 4.95
CA GLU A 83 3.15 9.96 6.30
C GLU A 83 1.90 9.92 7.16
N GLN A 84 2.11 9.85 8.48
CA GLN A 84 1.00 9.85 9.43
C GLN A 84 0.27 11.19 9.36
N TRP A 85 -1.05 11.11 9.25
CA TRP A 85 -1.90 12.28 9.17
C TRP A 85 -2.93 12.25 10.29
N HIS A 86 -3.07 13.38 10.96
CA HIS A 86 -4.10 13.57 11.97
C HIS A 86 -5.06 14.64 11.44
N PRO A 87 -6.27 14.25 10.97
CA PRO A 87 -7.29 15.23 10.68
C PRO A 87 -7.54 16.10 11.92
N ALA A 88 -7.61 17.41 11.70
CA ALA A 88 -7.93 18.39 12.73
C ALA A 88 -9.42 18.36 13.08
#